data_AF-A0AAW8FTX8-F1
#
_entry.id   AF-A0AAW8FTX8-F1
#
_cell.length_a   1.000
_cell.length_b   1.000
_cell.length_c   1.000
_cell.angle_alpha   90.00
_cell.angle_beta   90.00
_cell.angle_gamma   90.00
#
_symmetry.space_group_name_H-M   'P 1'
#
loop_
_entity.id
_entity.type
_entity.pdbx_description
1 polymer ?
#
loop_
_entity_poly.entity_id
_entity_poly.type
_entity_poly.pdbx_seq_one_letter_code
_entity_poly.pdbx_strand_id
1 'polypeptide(L)' 'MPTPQAHGVDRDAWFLLAPLMAEQALASGSPANHPVVPTVDEIQDLYA' A
#
# COMPACT_ATOMS: atom_id res chain seq x y z
N MET A 1 -14.17 2.40 3.81
CA MET A 1 -13.83 1.06 3.29
C MET A 1 -13.62 0.13 4.48
N PRO A 2 -14.02 -1.15 4.39
CA PRO A 2 -13.61 -2.16 5.37
C PRO A 2 -12.08 -2.25 5.47
N THR A 3 -11.57 -2.54 6.66
CA THR A 3 -10.13 -2.74 6.88
C THR A 3 -9.69 -4.11 6.33
N PRO A 4 -8.39 -4.32 6.05
CA PRO A 4 -7.88 -5.64 5.67
C PRO A 4 -8.29 -6.75 6.66
N GLN A 5 -8.30 -6.45 7.95
CA GLN A 5 -8.71 -7.38 9.01
C GLN A 5 -10.20 -7.77 8.90
N ALA A 6 -11.06 -6.85 8.45
CA ALA A 6 -12.47 -7.16 8.21
C ALA A 6 -12.67 -8.16 7.05
N HIS A 7 -11.65 -8.34 6.20
CA HIS A 7 -11.59 -9.37 5.16
C HIS A 7 -10.82 -10.62 5.58
N GLY A 8 -10.43 -10.73 6.86
CA GLY A 8 -9.67 -11.87 7.39
C GLY A 8 -8.19 -11.83 7.04
N VAL A 9 -7.65 -10.69 6.60
CA VAL A 9 -6.20 -10.54 6.39
C VAL A 9 -5.52 -10.42 7.76
N ASP A 10 -4.58 -11.32 8.02
CA ASP A 10 -3.77 -11.31 9.23
C ASP A 10 -2.97 -10.01 9.36
N ARG A 11 -2.92 -9.46 10.57
CA ARG A 11 -2.28 -8.16 10.84
C ARG A 11 -0.77 -8.23 10.61
N ASP A 12 -0.13 -9.28 11.08
CA ASP A 12 1.33 -9.40 10.99
C ASP A 12 1.75 -9.65 9.54
N ALA A 13 1.00 -10.50 8.81
CA ALA A 13 1.18 -10.70 7.38
C ALA A 13 0.97 -9.40 6.58
N TRP A 14 -0.03 -8.59 6.94
CA TRP A 14 -0.27 -7.28 6.30
C TRP A 14 0.94 -6.36 6.44
N PHE A 15 1.46 -6.18 7.67
CA PHE A 15 2.62 -5.32 7.91
C PHE A 15 3.91 -5.89 7.32
N LEU A 16 4.07 -7.21 7.31
CA LEU A 16 5.20 -7.88 6.65
C LEU A 16 5.22 -7.60 5.14
N LEU A 17 4.05 -7.52 4.51
CA LEU A 17 3.91 -7.30 3.07
C LEU A 17 3.79 -5.81 2.69
N ALA A 18 3.61 -4.90 3.65
CA ALA A 18 3.42 -3.46 3.40
C ALA A 18 4.52 -2.84 2.51
N PRO A 19 5.83 -3.14 2.71
CA PRO A 19 6.87 -2.61 1.82
C PRO A 19 6.72 -3.10 0.37
N LEU A 20 6.44 -4.40 0.19
CA LEU A 20 6.23 -4.99 -1.13
C LEU A 20 4.99 -4.41 -1.83
N MET A 21 3.90 -4.23 -1.09
CA MET A 21 2.67 -3.62 -1.63
C MET A 21 2.91 -2.18 -2.07
N ALA A 22 3.72 -1.41 -1.33
CA ALA A 22 4.06 -0.03 -1.67
C ALA A 22 4.88 0.06 -2.97
N GLU A 23 5.89 -0.80 -3.14
CA GLU A 23 6.67 -0.91 -4.39
C GLU A 23 5.78 -1.29 -5.58
N GLN A 24 4.88 -2.27 -5.39
CA GLN A 24 3.94 -2.71 -6.41
C GLN A 24 2.94 -1.61 -6.79
N ALA A 25 2.44 -0.86 -5.81
CA ALA A 25 1.55 0.26 -6.04
C ALA A 25 2.24 1.35 -6.88
N LEU A 26 3.50 1.67 -6.58
CA LEU A 26 4.29 2.61 -7.37
C LEU A 26 4.51 2.11 -8.81
N ALA A 27 4.83 0.81 -8.96
CA ALA A 27 5.09 0.17 -10.26
C ALA A 27 3.82 -0.08 -11.10
N SER A 28 2.63 0.03 -10.51
CA SER A 28 1.35 -0.26 -11.18
C SER A 28 1.00 0.68 -12.35
N GLY A 29 1.71 1.81 -12.46
CA GLY A 29 1.43 2.86 -13.45
C GLY A 29 0.24 3.75 -13.08
N SER A 30 -0.56 3.39 -12.08
CA SER A 30 -1.62 4.24 -11.55
C SER A 30 -1.14 5.59 -10.97
N PRO A 31 0.07 5.72 -10.38
CA PRO A 31 0.55 7.02 -9.90
C PRO A 31 0.73 8.06 -11.00
N ALA A 32 0.96 7.63 -12.26
CA ALA A 32 1.07 8.55 -13.40
C ALA A 32 -0.25 9.26 -13.74
N ASN A 33 -1.38 8.80 -13.18
CA ASN A 33 -2.68 9.45 -13.32
C ASN A 33 -2.92 10.54 -12.26
N HIS A 34 -2.01 10.72 -11.31
CA HIS A 34 -2.07 11.79 -10.32
C HIS A 34 -0.99 12.84 -10.58
N PRO A 35 -1.28 14.13 -10.31
CA PRO A 35 -0.32 15.23 -10.48
C PRO A 35 0.87 15.13 -9.53
N VAL A 36 0.74 14.34 -8.47
CA VAL A 36 1.81 14.05 -7.51
C VAL A 36 2.03 12.54 -7.50
N VAL A 37 3.26 12.14 -7.83
CA VAL A 37 3.72 10.77 -7.70
C VAL A 37 4.32 10.61 -6.30
N PRO A 38 3.74 9.79 -5.41
CA PRO A 38 4.27 9.56 -4.09
C PRO A 38 5.53 8.69 -4.13
N THR A 39 6.32 8.75 -3.07
CA THR A 39 7.42 7.83 -2.78
C THR A 39 6.91 6.50 -2.21
N VAL A 40 7.76 5.48 -2.20
CA VAL A 40 7.42 4.17 -1.60
C VAL A 40 7.09 4.32 -0.10
N ASP A 41 7.87 5.12 0.63
CA ASP A 41 7.65 5.35 2.06
C ASP A 41 6.30 6.03 2.32
N GLU A 42 5.94 7.05 1.54
CA GLU A 42 4.64 7.72 1.64
C GLU A 42 3.46 6.77 1.33
N ILE A 43 3.63 5.82 0.41
CA ILE A 43 2.61 4.80 0.15
C ILE A 43 2.52 3.82 1.33
N GLN A 44 3.66 3.41 1.89
CA GLN A 44 3.70 2.48 3.02
C GLN A 44 3.03 3.08 4.27
N ASP A 45 3.21 4.38 4.51
CA ASP A 45 2.57 5.09 5.62
C ASP A 45 1.03 5.05 5.55
N LEU A 46 0.44 4.88 4.36
CA LEU A 46 -1.01 4.70 4.19
C LEU A 46 -1.51 3.34 4.69
N TYR A 47 -0.61 2.38 4.93
CA TYR A 47 -0.94 1.04 5.42
C TYR A 47 -0.83 0.90 6.95
N ALA A 48 -0.39 1.95 7.65
CA ALA A 48 -0.18 2.00 9.10
C ALA A 48 -1.48 1.85 9.93
#